data_AF-A0A9P8MNF8-F1
#
_entry.id   AF-A0A9P8MNF8-F1
#
_cell.length_a   1.000
_cell.length_b   1.000
_cell.length_c   1.000
_cell.angle_alpha   90.00
_cell.angle_beta   90.00
_cell.angle_gamma   90.00
#
_symmetry.space_group_name_H-M   'P 1'
#
loop_
_entity.id
_entity.type
_entity.pdbx_description
1 polymer ?
#
loop_
_entity_poly.entity_id
_entity_poly.type
_entity_poly.pdbx_seq_one_letter_code
_entity_poly.pdbx_strand_id
1 'polypeptide(L)'
;MAEPVGLASGLLALATFAFQSSITLYSTVQSFRDHPKRVRDLIDELEALSGVLGPLTETVSAVHTVDLSALDRPLLRCGHACAEFNQELMKCVSQSGDSDDLSGWAKLKYMGDDIDGFRRLLSGYKSTITIALTDANLRVCSATAETIRSYKDLVETAHSDLRAHLESIDEKIGVFLADAISETGSGAPELQTMQEERLSTQRCLEICDQLSKHIDEFQLATKRSGSSSENEETATFPEKVVNEGLNGCRKTLTTQS
;
A
#
# COMPACT_ATOMS: atom_id res chain seq x y z
N MET A 1 7.12 -36.08 8.64
CA MET A 1 5.93 -35.23 8.78
C MET A 1 6.43 -33.81 8.97
N ALA A 2 6.35 -32.98 7.94
CA ALA A 2 6.80 -31.59 7.98
C ALA A 2 5.54 -30.72 8.07
N GLU A 3 5.48 -29.88 9.09
CA GLU A 3 4.38 -28.93 9.30
C GLU A 3 4.37 -27.86 8.19
N PRO A 4 3.20 -27.29 7.86
CA PRO A 4 3.06 -26.24 6.86
C PRO A 4 3.40 -24.87 7.47
N VAL A 5 4.62 -24.69 7.98
CA VAL A 5 5.15 -23.37 8.36
C VAL A 5 5.98 -22.88 7.18
N GLY A 6 5.35 -22.26 6.18
CA GLY A 6 6.07 -21.91 4.94
C GLY A 6 5.64 -20.64 4.21
N LEU A 7 4.40 -20.16 4.38
CA LEU A 7 3.90 -19.03 3.58
C LEU A 7 3.43 -17.86 4.46
N ALA A 8 2.67 -18.11 5.53
CA ALA A 8 2.26 -17.07 6.47
C ALA A 8 3.45 -16.43 7.21
N SER A 9 4.50 -17.21 7.52
CA SER A 9 5.72 -16.69 8.14
C SER A 9 6.50 -15.72 7.23
N GLY A 10 6.34 -15.84 5.91
CA GLY A 10 6.96 -14.92 4.95
C GLY A 10 6.24 -13.58 4.93
N LEU A 11 4.93 -13.59 4.67
CA LEU A 11 4.13 -12.37 4.59
C LEU A 11 4.13 -11.57 5.90
N LEU A 12 3.98 -12.25 7.06
CA LEU A 12 4.02 -11.58 8.35
C LEU A 12 5.37 -10.89 8.59
N ALA A 13 6.48 -11.54 8.23
CA ALA A 13 7.81 -10.96 8.34
C ALA A 13 7.96 -9.73 7.43
N LEU A 14 7.43 -9.79 6.20
CA LEU A 14 7.46 -8.67 5.26
C LEU A 14 6.61 -7.49 5.73
N ALA A 15 5.39 -7.75 6.22
CA ALA A 15 4.52 -6.72 6.79
C ALA A 15 5.18 -6.05 8.01
N THR A 16 5.75 -6.86 8.90
CA THR A 16 6.49 -6.36 10.08
C THR A 16 7.70 -5.52 9.68
N PHE A 17 8.47 -5.99 8.69
CA PHE A 17 9.63 -5.26 8.16
C PHE A 17 9.23 -3.91 7.56
N ALA A 18 8.20 -3.88 6.73
CA ALA A 18 7.69 -2.63 6.15
C ALA A 18 7.22 -1.67 7.25
N PHE A 19 6.47 -2.16 8.23
CA PHE A 19 5.96 -1.38 9.35
C PHE A 19 7.09 -0.78 10.21
N GLN A 20 8.07 -1.59 10.59
CA GLN A 20 9.20 -1.11 11.38
C GLN A 20 10.05 -0.09 10.61
N SER A 21 10.21 -0.30 9.29
CA SER A 21 10.95 0.62 8.43
C SER A 21 10.22 1.96 8.28
N SER A 22 8.89 1.95 8.13
CA SER A 22 8.09 3.19 8.06
C SER A 22 8.13 3.97 9.37
N ILE A 23 8.01 3.29 10.52
CA ILE A 23 8.11 3.92 11.85
C ILE A 23 9.51 4.50 12.10
N THR A 24 10.56 3.79 11.69
CA THR A 24 11.93 4.28 11.80
C THR A 24 12.10 5.56 11.00
N LEU A 25 11.69 5.56 9.73
CA LEU A 25 11.79 6.74 8.88
C LEU A 25 10.94 7.90 9.42
N TYR A 26 9.71 7.64 9.87
CA TYR A 26 8.86 8.65 10.53
C TYR A 26 9.59 9.29 11.72
N SER A 27 10.16 8.47 12.60
CA SER A 27 10.84 8.94 13.80
C SER A 27 12.08 9.78 13.45
N THR A 28 12.86 9.35 12.45
CA THR A 28 14.00 10.12 11.96
C THR A 28 13.57 11.48 11.40
N VAL A 29 12.59 11.51 10.49
CA VAL A 29 12.10 12.75 9.88
C VAL A 29 11.51 13.70 10.94
N GLN A 30 10.78 13.15 11.92
CA GLN A 30 10.19 13.94 13.00
C GLN A 30 11.25 14.52 13.96
N SER A 31 12.42 13.90 14.08
CA SER A 31 13.48 14.37 14.99
C SER A 31 14.12 15.71 14.58
N PHE A 32 14.01 16.11 13.32
CA PHE A 32 14.50 17.41 12.85
C PHE A 32 13.62 18.55 13.37
N ARG A 33 14.25 19.71 13.66
CA ARG A 33 13.53 20.86 14.22
C ARG A 33 12.58 21.54 13.23
N ASP A 34 13.02 21.69 11.99
CA ASP A 34 12.29 22.42 10.96
C ASP A 34 11.77 21.49 9.85
N HIS A 35 10.45 21.51 9.65
CA HIS A 35 9.78 20.75 8.60
C HIS A 35 9.15 21.71 7.58
N PRO A 36 9.75 21.93 6.40
CA PRO A 36 9.06 22.62 5.31
C PRO A 36 7.80 21.83 4.91
N LYS A 37 6.85 22.48 4.21
CA LYS A 37 5.54 21.87 3.90
C LYS A 37 5.64 20.45 3.33
N ARG A 38 6.47 20.24 2.31
CA ARG A 38 6.70 18.91 1.70
C ARG A 38 7.18 17.83 2.69
N VAL A 39 7.92 18.21 3.73
CA VAL A 39 8.38 17.28 4.78
C VAL A 39 7.23 16.95 5.74
N ARG A 40 6.40 17.94 6.10
CA ARG A 40 5.18 17.67 6.88
C ARG A 40 4.22 16.77 6.12
N ASP A 41 4.01 17.03 4.83
CA ASP A 41 3.17 16.18 4.00
C ASP A 41 3.76 14.75 3.86
N LEU A 42 5.09 14.57 3.92
CA LEU A 42 5.72 13.25 4.00
C LEU A 42 5.49 12.57 5.35
N ILE A 43 5.55 13.33 6.46
CA ILE A 43 5.24 12.82 7.81
C ILE A 43 3.80 12.31 7.86
N ASP A 44 2.84 13.10 7.35
CA ASP A 44 1.43 12.72 7.29
C ASP A 44 1.23 11.41 6.48
N GLU A 45 1.94 11.28 5.35
CA GLU A 45 1.87 10.07 4.52
C GLU A 45 2.53 8.86 5.21
N LEU A 46 3.64 9.04 5.94
CA LEU A 46 4.29 7.98 6.72
C LEU A 46 3.42 7.49 7.87
N GLU A 47 2.70 8.40 8.53
CA GLU A 47 1.72 8.06 9.56
C GLU A 47 0.56 7.26 8.96
N ALA A 48 0.02 7.72 7.83
CA ALA A 48 -1.06 7.02 7.13
C ALA A 48 -0.63 5.62 6.64
N LEU A 49 0.59 5.49 6.10
CA LEU A 49 1.17 4.20 5.71
C LEU A 49 1.33 3.26 6.91
N SER A 50 1.86 3.76 8.03
CA SER A 50 2.00 2.99 9.26
C SER A 50 0.63 2.56 9.81
N GLY A 51 -0.38 3.43 9.64
CA GLY A 51 -1.77 3.17 10.01
C GLY A 51 -2.44 2.05 9.22
N VAL A 52 -1.97 1.70 8.01
CA VAL A 52 -2.46 0.54 7.26
C VAL A 52 -1.59 -0.71 7.45
N LEU A 53 -0.28 -0.55 7.69
CA LEU A 53 0.66 -1.64 7.92
C LEU A 53 0.46 -2.32 9.29
N GLY A 54 0.08 -1.56 10.32
CA GLY A 54 -0.27 -2.11 11.64
C GLY A 54 -1.43 -3.10 11.57
N PRO A 55 -2.63 -2.69 11.11
CA PRO A 55 -3.78 -3.56 10.93
C PRO A 55 -3.51 -4.75 10.00
N LEU A 56 -2.68 -4.57 8.96
CA LEU A 56 -2.26 -5.66 8.10
C LEU A 56 -1.49 -6.73 8.89
N THR A 57 -0.54 -6.32 9.74
CA THR A 57 0.27 -7.22 10.57
C THR A 57 -0.62 -8.02 11.53
N GLU A 58 -1.61 -7.37 12.15
CA GLU A 58 -2.61 -8.02 13.00
C GLU A 58 -3.48 -9.00 12.22
N THR A 59 -3.97 -8.60 11.04
CA THR A 59 -4.82 -9.44 10.18
C THR A 59 -4.10 -10.70 9.72
N VAL A 60 -2.86 -10.57 9.24
CA VAL A 60 -2.04 -11.71 8.79
C VAL A 60 -1.70 -12.66 9.96
N SER A 61 -1.58 -12.12 11.18
CA SER A 61 -1.31 -12.91 12.38
C SER A 61 -2.55 -13.67 12.87
N ALA A 62 -3.73 -13.05 12.80
CA ALA A 62 -4.97 -13.59 13.36
C ALA A 62 -5.76 -14.47 12.37
N VAL A 63 -5.66 -14.20 11.06
CA VAL A 63 -6.51 -14.81 10.03
C VAL A 63 -5.66 -15.60 9.04
N HIS A 64 -5.69 -16.93 9.14
CA HIS A 64 -4.99 -17.82 8.20
C HIS A 64 -5.80 -18.15 6.92
N THR A 65 -7.04 -17.66 6.80
CA THR A 65 -7.96 -18.04 5.71
C THR A 65 -7.93 -17.10 4.52
N VAL A 66 -7.36 -15.90 4.66
CA VAL A 66 -7.27 -14.91 3.58
C VAL A 66 -5.88 -14.98 2.96
N ASP A 67 -5.82 -15.29 1.67
CA ASP A 67 -4.57 -15.23 0.91
C ASP A 67 -4.22 -13.78 0.55
N LEU A 68 -3.16 -13.28 1.17
CA LEU A 68 -2.59 -11.96 0.95
C LEU A 68 -1.17 -12.03 0.34
N SER A 69 -0.76 -13.20 -0.16
CA SER A 69 0.58 -13.41 -0.77
C SER A 69 0.88 -12.47 -1.94
N ALA A 70 -0.15 -11.90 -2.57
CA ALA A 70 0.03 -10.88 -3.59
C ALA A 70 0.81 -9.65 -3.09
N LEU A 71 0.75 -9.36 -1.79
CA LEU A 71 1.45 -8.26 -1.13
C LEU A 71 2.94 -8.51 -0.88
N ASP A 72 3.47 -9.72 -1.07
CA ASP A 72 4.87 -10.04 -0.73
C ASP A 72 5.86 -9.05 -1.38
N ARG A 73 5.74 -8.82 -2.69
CA ARG A 73 6.60 -7.87 -3.42
C ARG A 73 6.36 -6.42 -2.98
N PRO A 74 5.10 -5.91 -2.97
CA PRO A 74 4.82 -4.56 -2.48
C PRO A 74 5.36 -4.29 -1.08
N LEU A 75 5.20 -5.21 -0.13
CA LEU A 75 5.64 -5.02 1.25
C LEU A 75 7.16 -5.03 1.37
N LEU A 76 7.83 -5.99 0.72
CA LEU A 76 9.28 -6.05 0.71
C LEU A 76 9.86 -4.74 0.16
N ARG A 77 9.34 -4.28 -0.98
CA ARG A 77 9.83 -3.07 -1.63
C ARG A 77 9.49 -1.81 -0.84
N CYS A 78 8.30 -1.71 -0.25
CA CYS A 78 7.91 -0.61 0.62
C CYS A 78 8.86 -0.47 1.83
N GLY A 79 9.20 -1.58 2.48
CA GLY A 79 10.17 -1.59 3.58
C GLY A 79 11.56 -1.14 3.14
N HIS A 80 12.05 -1.66 2.01
CA HIS A 80 13.32 -1.22 1.43
C HIS A 80 13.30 0.27 1.07
N ALA A 81 12.23 0.77 0.46
CA ALA A 81 12.12 2.18 0.10
C ALA A 81 12.18 3.09 1.33
N CYS A 82 11.49 2.73 2.41
CA CYS A 82 11.59 3.46 3.68
C CYS A 82 13.02 3.42 4.25
N ALA A 83 13.67 2.26 4.25
CA ALA A 83 15.01 2.09 4.78
C ALA A 83 16.08 2.83 3.95
N GLU A 84 16.01 2.74 2.62
CA GLU A 84 16.91 3.40 1.67
C GLU A 84 16.76 4.92 1.74
N PHE A 85 15.52 5.43 1.76
CA PHE A 85 15.29 6.87 1.92
C PHE A 85 15.82 7.40 3.26
N ASN A 86 15.66 6.63 4.34
CA ASN A 86 16.26 6.96 5.64
C ASN A 86 17.80 7.00 5.56
N GLN A 87 18.43 6.10 4.80
CA GLN A 87 19.88 6.13 4.59
C GLN A 87 20.31 7.38 3.82
N GLU A 88 19.63 7.75 2.74
CA GLU A 88 19.92 8.98 2.00
C GLU A 88 19.76 10.23 2.87
N LEU A 89 18.71 10.25 3.69
CA LEU A 89 18.48 11.30 4.68
C LEU A 89 19.65 11.42 5.66
N MET A 90 20.09 10.31 6.26
CA MET A 90 21.21 10.32 7.22
C MET A 90 22.55 10.66 6.57
N LYS A 91 22.77 10.30 5.30
CA LYS A 91 23.94 10.72 4.53
C LYS A 91 23.97 12.24 4.34
N CYS A 92 22.83 12.87 4.02
CA CYS A 92 22.74 14.32 3.90
C CYS A 92 23.08 15.04 5.21
N VAL A 93 22.60 14.53 6.35
CA VAL A 93 22.87 15.11 7.69
C VAL A 93 24.35 14.96 8.09
N SER A 94 24.94 13.79 7.83
CA SER A 94 26.34 13.54 8.21
C SER A 94 27.32 14.43 7.45
N GLN A 95 26.93 14.92 6.27
CA GLN A 95 27.74 15.81 5.44
C GLN A 95 27.58 17.30 5.82
N SER A 96 26.49 17.69 6.50
CA SER A 96 26.21 19.09 6.84
C SER A 96 26.88 19.58 8.14
N GLY A 97 27.47 18.69 8.95
CA GLY A 97 28.27 19.02 10.13
C GLY A 97 27.48 19.53 11.36
N ASP A 98 26.24 19.96 11.16
CA ASP A 98 25.27 20.32 12.20
C ASP A 98 24.07 19.36 12.11
N SER A 99 23.82 18.59 13.17
CA SER A 99 22.86 17.47 13.17
C SER A 99 21.40 17.93 13.23
N ASP A 100 21.17 19.14 13.71
CA ASP A 100 19.82 19.65 14.04
C ASP A 100 19.19 20.45 12.90
N ASP A 101 19.96 20.85 11.89
CA ASP A 101 19.53 21.75 10.82
C ASP A 101 19.74 21.13 9.43
N LEU A 102 18.77 20.33 8.98
CA LEU A 102 18.76 19.81 7.62
C LEU A 102 18.24 20.88 6.63
N SER A 103 19.01 21.95 6.44
CA SER A 103 18.79 22.91 5.34
C SER A 103 18.83 22.23 3.94
N GLY A 104 19.33 20.99 3.88
CA GLY A 104 19.49 20.15 2.70
C GLY A 104 18.25 19.41 2.18
N TRP A 105 17.04 19.61 2.74
CA TRP A 105 15.82 18.93 2.25
C TRP A 105 15.59 19.06 0.73
N ALA A 106 16.02 20.18 0.13
CA ALA A 106 15.90 20.40 -1.31
C ALA A 106 16.83 19.52 -2.17
N LYS A 107 17.93 19.01 -1.58
CA LYS A 107 18.92 18.18 -2.24
C LYS A 107 18.65 16.68 -2.07
N LEU A 108 17.75 16.32 -1.15
CA LEU A 108 17.41 14.93 -0.90
C LEU A 108 16.75 14.35 -2.14
N LYS A 109 17.33 13.26 -2.63
CA LYS A 109 16.89 12.57 -3.84
C LYS A 109 16.75 11.08 -3.58
N TYR A 110 15.78 10.48 -4.24
CA TYR A 110 15.55 9.05 -4.20
C TYR A 110 15.05 8.59 -5.58
N MET A 111 15.82 7.73 -6.25
CA MET A 111 15.55 7.32 -7.63
C MET A 111 15.31 8.52 -8.56
N GLY A 112 16.15 9.55 -8.43
CA GLY A 112 16.03 10.83 -9.14
C GLY A 112 14.91 11.78 -8.65
N ASP A 113 13.95 11.32 -7.84
CA ASP A 113 12.84 12.13 -7.35
C ASP A 113 13.19 12.91 -6.10
N ASP A 114 12.48 14.01 -5.89
CA ASP A 114 12.46 14.72 -4.61
C ASP A 114 11.52 14.06 -3.59
N ILE A 115 11.39 14.72 -2.44
CA ILE A 115 10.50 14.32 -1.33
C ILE A 115 9.05 14.11 -1.79
N ASP A 116 8.55 14.93 -2.72
CA ASP A 116 7.17 14.80 -3.20
C ASP A 116 6.99 13.54 -4.06
N GLY A 117 8.01 13.17 -4.85
CA GLY A 117 8.01 11.91 -5.58
C GLY A 117 8.07 10.70 -4.65
N PHE A 118 8.93 10.73 -3.63
CA PHE A 118 8.97 9.67 -2.61
C PHE A 118 7.65 9.55 -1.82
N ARG A 119 7.01 10.68 -1.48
CA ARG A 119 5.68 10.66 -0.85
C ARG A 119 4.64 9.99 -1.77
N ARG A 120 4.62 10.31 -3.07
CA ARG A 120 3.69 9.68 -4.03
C ARG A 120 3.92 8.16 -4.12
N LEU A 121 5.18 7.73 -4.12
CA LEU A 121 5.55 6.31 -4.04
C LEU A 121 4.93 5.64 -2.79
N LEU A 122 5.08 6.23 -1.61
CA LEU A 122 4.48 5.69 -0.38
C LEU A 122 2.95 5.64 -0.44
N SER A 123 2.32 6.65 -1.01
CA SER A 123 0.86 6.68 -1.23
C SER A 123 0.39 5.56 -2.13
N GLY A 124 1.18 5.19 -3.15
CA GLY A 124 0.94 4.01 -3.99
C GLY A 124 0.89 2.74 -3.14
N TYR A 125 1.91 2.49 -2.31
CA TYR A 125 1.94 1.33 -1.42
C TYR A 125 0.80 1.31 -0.40
N LYS A 126 0.54 2.44 0.26
CA LYS A 126 -0.58 2.57 1.20
C LYS A 126 -1.91 2.20 0.54
N SER A 127 -2.15 2.70 -0.67
CA SER A 127 -3.39 2.44 -1.41
C SER A 127 -3.50 0.96 -1.81
N THR A 128 -2.41 0.34 -2.27
CA THR A 128 -2.37 -1.10 -2.58
C THR A 128 -2.66 -1.96 -1.35
N ILE A 129 -2.05 -1.66 -0.20
CA ILE A 129 -2.31 -2.38 1.06
C ILE A 129 -3.78 -2.23 1.46
N THR A 130 -4.32 -1.01 1.37
CA THR A 130 -5.73 -0.72 1.67
C THR A 130 -6.67 -1.51 0.75
N ILE A 131 -6.37 -1.59 -0.55
CA ILE A 131 -7.12 -2.37 -1.53
C ILE A 131 -7.10 -3.86 -1.19
N ALA A 132 -5.93 -4.42 -0.85
CA ALA A 132 -5.81 -5.82 -0.49
C ALA A 132 -6.60 -6.16 0.79
N LEU A 133 -6.54 -5.30 1.81
CA LEU A 133 -7.35 -5.45 3.03
C LEU A 133 -8.85 -5.31 2.74
N THR A 134 -9.22 -4.42 1.82
CA THR A 134 -10.59 -4.23 1.37
C THR A 134 -11.11 -5.47 0.63
N ASP A 135 -10.30 -6.07 -0.25
CA ASP A 135 -10.62 -7.32 -0.95
C ASP A 135 -10.83 -8.48 0.04
N ALA A 136 -9.92 -8.60 1.00
CA ALA A 136 -10.03 -9.58 2.08
C ALA A 136 -11.35 -9.44 2.86
N ASN A 137 -11.69 -8.20 3.23
CA ASN A 137 -12.93 -7.91 3.95
C ASN A 137 -14.17 -8.19 3.09
N LEU A 138 -14.14 -7.87 1.79
CA LEU A 138 -15.26 -8.11 0.88
C LEU A 138 -15.59 -9.60 0.72
N ARG A 139 -14.58 -10.49 0.83
CA ARG A 139 -14.79 -11.95 0.75
C ARG A 139 -15.47 -12.55 1.97
N VAL A 140 -15.31 -11.92 3.13
CA VAL A 140 -15.81 -12.45 4.41
C VAL A 140 -17.09 -11.74 4.86
N CYS A 141 -17.27 -10.49 4.46
CA CYS A 141 -18.38 -9.64 4.88
C CYS A 141 -19.31 -9.29 3.70
N SER A 142 -20.61 -9.15 3.98
CA SER A 142 -21.53 -8.52 3.03
C SER A 142 -21.23 -7.04 2.88
N ALA A 143 -21.16 -6.54 1.66
CA ALA A 143 -20.97 -5.12 1.37
C ALA A 143 -22.29 -4.42 0.99
N THR A 144 -22.44 -3.16 1.40
CA THR A 144 -23.54 -2.30 0.95
C THR A 144 -23.20 -1.67 -0.40
N ALA A 145 -24.22 -1.20 -1.14
CA ALA A 145 -24.01 -0.51 -2.41
C ALA A 145 -23.12 0.75 -2.28
N GLU A 146 -23.18 1.42 -1.12
CA GLU A 146 -22.32 2.59 -0.83
C GLU A 146 -20.86 2.18 -0.63
N THR A 147 -20.60 1.13 0.16
CA THR A 147 -19.23 0.61 0.35
C THR A 147 -18.63 0.11 -0.96
N ILE A 148 -19.43 -0.54 -1.82
CA ILE A 148 -18.97 -0.99 -3.14
C ILE A 148 -18.58 0.19 -4.04
N ARG A 149 -19.34 1.30 -4.00
CA ARG A 149 -18.99 2.52 -4.75
C ARG A 149 -17.68 3.11 -4.25
N SER A 150 -17.53 3.22 -2.93
CA SER A 150 -16.28 3.71 -2.32
C SER A 150 -15.07 2.83 -2.68
N TYR A 151 -15.23 1.51 -2.73
CA TYR A 151 -14.15 0.60 -3.15
C TYR A 151 -13.77 0.79 -4.61
N LYS A 152 -14.76 1.03 -5.48
CA LYS A 152 -14.51 1.35 -6.88
C LYS A 152 -13.72 2.66 -7.04
N ASP A 153 -14.14 3.72 -6.36
CA ASP A 153 -13.45 5.02 -6.40
C ASP A 153 -12.00 4.91 -5.91
N LEU A 154 -11.78 4.13 -4.83
CA LEU A 154 -10.45 3.82 -4.31
C LEU A 154 -9.57 3.11 -5.35
N VAL A 155 -10.10 2.08 -6.00
CA VAL A 155 -9.36 1.30 -7.00
C VAL A 155 -9.05 2.13 -8.24
N GLU A 156 -10.00 2.90 -8.75
CA GLU A 156 -9.79 3.78 -9.91
C GLU A 156 -8.70 4.82 -9.65
N THR A 157 -8.73 5.45 -8.46
CA THR A 157 -7.72 6.42 -8.05
C THR A 157 -6.34 5.78 -7.92
N ALA A 158 -6.23 4.67 -7.16
CA ALA A 158 -4.95 3.97 -6.96
C ALA A 158 -4.37 3.48 -8.29
N HIS A 159 -5.21 2.95 -9.17
CA HIS A 159 -4.78 2.46 -10.48
C HIS A 159 -4.26 3.58 -11.39
N SER A 160 -4.87 4.77 -11.34
CA SER A 160 -4.36 5.96 -12.05
C SER A 160 -2.99 6.38 -11.51
N ASP A 161 -2.86 6.51 -10.19
CA ASP A 161 -1.63 6.96 -9.54
C ASP A 161 -0.47 5.98 -9.77
N LEU A 162 -0.72 4.68 -9.63
CA LEU A 162 0.26 3.62 -9.86
C LEU A 162 0.71 3.55 -11.32
N ARG A 163 -0.18 3.82 -12.28
CA ARG A 163 0.20 3.89 -13.71
C ARG A 163 1.11 5.08 -13.98
N ALA A 164 0.77 6.26 -13.47
CA ALA A 164 1.62 7.44 -13.63
C ALA A 164 3.00 7.23 -12.99
N HIS A 165 3.06 6.56 -11.84
CA HIS A 165 4.31 6.17 -11.20
C HIS A 165 5.12 5.16 -12.02
N LEU A 166 4.47 4.13 -12.57
CA LEU A 166 5.12 3.14 -13.44
C LEU A 166 5.73 3.78 -14.68
N GLU A 167 4.99 4.66 -15.36
CA GLU A 167 5.46 5.41 -16.52
C GLU A 167 6.69 6.25 -16.16
N SER A 168 6.66 6.95 -15.02
CA SER A 168 7.80 7.74 -14.55
C SER A 168 9.05 6.89 -14.28
N ILE A 169 8.89 5.69 -13.73
CA ILE A 169 10.01 4.77 -13.49
C ILE A 169 10.58 4.24 -14.81
N ASP A 170 9.71 3.86 -15.76
CA ASP A 170 10.12 3.36 -17.06
C ASP A 170 10.90 4.43 -17.85
N GLU A 171 10.46 5.69 -17.81
CA GLU A 171 11.19 6.83 -18.38
C GLU A 171 12.59 6.98 -17.76
N LYS A 172 12.69 6.93 -16.43
CA LYS A 172 13.98 7.05 -15.72
C LYS A 172 14.94 5.92 -16.06
N ILE A 173 14.44 4.68 -16.09
CA ILE A 173 15.24 3.52 -16.49
C ILE A 173 15.73 3.71 -17.94
N GLY A 174 14.87 4.21 -18.84
CA GLY A 174 15.24 4.50 -20.23
C GLY A 174 16.37 5.53 -20.35
N VAL A 175 16.25 6.66 -19.64
CA VAL A 175 17.29 7.71 -19.60
C VAL A 175 18.61 7.14 -19.06
N PHE A 176 18.54 6.38 -17.96
CA PHE A 176 19.71 5.81 -17.32
C PHE A 176 20.47 4.83 -18.22
N LEU A 177 19.73 3.99 -18.95
CA LEU A 177 20.32 3.05 -19.91
C LEU A 177 20.97 3.76 -21.09
N ALA A 178 20.38 4.87 -21.57
CA ALA A 178 20.97 5.70 -22.62
C ALA A 178 22.28 6.36 -22.16
N ASP A 179 22.32 6.85 -20.92
CA ASP A 179 23.52 7.48 -20.34
C ASP A 179 24.63 6.45 -20.05
N ALA A 180 24.29 5.24 -19.61
CA ALA A 180 25.24 4.16 -19.34
C ALA A 180 26.00 3.68 -20.59
N ILE A 181 25.45 3.89 -21.79
CA ILE A 181 26.12 3.61 -23.07
C ILE A 181 27.23 4.64 -23.36
N SER A 182 27.22 5.80 -22.69
CA SER A 182 28.10 6.94 -23.00
C SER A 182 29.34 7.11 -22.09
N GLU A 183 29.33 6.68 -20.81
CA GLU A 183 30.51 6.31 -19.97
C GLU A 183 30.17 6.21 -18.45
N THR A 184 30.99 5.42 -17.73
CA THR A 184 31.16 5.24 -16.26
C THR A 184 30.16 4.34 -15.47
N GLY A 185 30.68 3.20 -15.02
CA GLY A 185 29.97 2.14 -14.27
C GLY A 185 29.66 2.43 -12.80
N SER A 186 29.16 3.62 -12.47
CA SER A 186 28.74 3.98 -11.10
C SER A 186 27.23 3.78 -10.85
N GLY A 187 26.47 3.41 -11.87
CA GLY A 187 25.00 3.43 -11.85
C GLY A 187 24.26 2.13 -11.53
N ALA A 188 24.98 1.01 -11.37
CA ALA A 188 24.36 -0.30 -11.17
C ALA A 188 23.36 -0.41 -10.00
N PRO A 189 23.61 0.15 -8.79
CA PRO A 189 22.70 -0.03 -7.66
C PRO A 189 21.40 0.77 -7.83
N GLU A 190 21.45 2.01 -8.33
CA GLU A 190 20.25 2.83 -8.52
C GLU A 190 19.34 2.26 -9.62
N LEU A 191 19.92 1.74 -10.71
CA LEU A 191 19.17 1.04 -11.75
C LEU A 191 18.46 -0.21 -11.20
N GLN A 192 19.13 -0.98 -10.33
CA GLN A 192 18.52 -2.15 -9.71
C GLN A 192 17.33 -1.75 -8.83
N THR A 193 17.49 -0.73 -7.98
CA THR A 193 16.40 -0.19 -7.15
C THR A 193 15.21 0.26 -8.01
N MET A 194 15.46 0.93 -9.15
CA MET A 194 14.41 1.30 -10.11
C MET A 194 13.71 0.08 -10.72
N GLN A 195 14.44 -0.97 -11.06
CA GLN A 195 13.85 -2.20 -11.60
C GLN A 195 12.99 -2.95 -10.59
N GLU A 196 13.45 -3.03 -9.34
CA GLU A 196 12.68 -3.63 -8.23
C GLU A 196 11.40 -2.85 -7.97
N GLU A 197 11.49 -1.52 -8.00
CA GLU A 197 10.33 -0.64 -7.87
C GLU A 197 9.33 -0.81 -9.03
N ARG A 198 9.81 -0.92 -10.27
CA ARG A 198 8.97 -1.19 -11.43
C ARG A 198 8.18 -2.49 -11.27
N LEU A 199 8.85 -3.57 -10.88
CA LEU A 199 8.22 -4.88 -10.66
C LEU A 199 7.21 -4.84 -9.51
N SER A 200 7.52 -4.10 -8.45
CA SER A 200 6.61 -3.88 -7.32
C SER A 200 5.35 -3.12 -7.75
N THR A 201 5.52 -2.03 -8.51
CA THR A 201 4.41 -1.22 -9.03
C THR A 201 3.51 -2.01 -9.97
N GLN A 202 4.09 -2.85 -10.84
CA GLN A 202 3.32 -3.79 -11.67
C GLN A 202 2.48 -4.74 -10.81
N ARG A 203 3.06 -5.27 -9.72
CA ARG A 203 2.31 -6.13 -8.80
C ARG A 203 1.19 -5.37 -8.05
N CYS A 204 1.42 -4.11 -7.71
CA CYS A 204 0.39 -3.25 -7.13
C CYS A 204 -0.81 -3.04 -8.08
N LEU A 205 -0.55 -2.89 -9.38
CA LEU A 205 -1.61 -2.81 -10.41
C LEU A 205 -2.41 -4.11 -10.51
N GLU A 206 -1.75 -5.27 -10.49
CA GLU A 206 -2.43 -6.57 -10.49
C GLU A 206 -3.37 -6.75 -9.28
N ILE A 207 -3.01 -6.20 -8.12
CA ILE A 207 -3.87 -6.20 -6.92
C ILE A 207 -5.10 -5.30 -7.12
N CYS A 208 -4.95 -4.15 -7.77
CA CYS A 208 -6.07 -3.27 -8.13
C CYS A 208 -7.05 -3.99 -9.08
N ASP A 209 -6.52 -4.71 -10.07
CA ASP A 209 -7.34 -5.47 -11.02
C ASP A 209 -8.12 -6.60 -10.32
N GLN A 210 -7.51 -7.25 -9.32
CA GLN A 210 -8.17 -8.31 -8.54
C GLN A 210 -9.40 -7.79 -7.79
N LEU A 211 -9.30 -6.68 -7.05
CA LEU A 211 -10.45 -6.11 -6.35
C LEU A 211 -11.51 -5.61 -7.34
N SER A 212 -11.11 -4.98 -8.46
CA SER A 212 -12.06 -4.56 -9.51
C SER A 212 -12.90 -5.74 -9.99
N LYS A 213 -12.25 -6.86 -10.28
CA LYS A 213 -12.93 -8.08 -10.75
C LYS A 213 -13.90 -8.63 -9.70
N HIS A 214 -13.50 -8.69 -8.42
CA HIS A 214 -14.40 -9.17 -7.38
C HIS A 214 -15.60 -8.24 -7.15
N ILE A 215 -15.42 -6.92 -7.29
CA ILE A 215 -16.53 -5.96 -7.23
C ILE A 215 -17.53 -6.25 -8.36
N ASP A 216 -17.06 -6.45 -9.59
CA ASP A 216 -17.92 -6.75 -10.73
C ASP A 216 -18.69 -8.07 -10.55
N GLU A 217 -18.02 -9.12 -10.08
CA GLU A 217 -18.63 -10.41 -9.77
C GLU A 217 -19.69 -10.29 -8.67
N PHE A 218 -19.40 -9.55 -7.60
CA PHE A 218 -20.33 -9.30 -6.49
C PHE A 218 -21.60 -8.56 -6.97
N GLN A 219 -21.45 -7.56 -7.83
CA GLN A 219 -22.59 -6.84 -8.40
C GLN A 219 -23.44 -7.71 -9.33
N LEU A 220 -22.82 -8.58 -10.13
CA LEU A 220 -23.54 -9.52 -11.00
C LEU A 220 -24.34 -10.55 -10.19
N ALA A 221 -23.76 -11.09 -9.11
CA ALA A 221 -24.44 -12.03 -8.23
C ALA A 221 -25.66 -11.38 -7.55
N THR A 222 -25.51 -10.14 -7.07
CA THR A 222 -26.59 -9.38 -6.42
C THR A 222 -27.75 -9.10 -7.39
N LYS A 223 -27.45 -8.72 -8.64
CA LYS A 223 -28.47 -8.49 -9.68
C LYS A 223 -29.28 -9.75 -10.02
N ARG A 224 -28.61 -10.91 -10.11
CA ARG A 224 -29.29 -12.20 -10.39
C ARG A 224 -30.22 -12.62 -9.25
N SER A 225 -29.84 -12.36 -8.00
CA SER A 225 -30.68 -12.64 -6.83
C SER A 225 -31.89 -11.71 -6.71
N GLY A 226 -31.81 -10.47 -7.24
CA GLY A 226 -32.94 -9.54 -7.28
C GLY A 226 -33.94 -9.85 -8.39
N SER A 227 -33.50 -10.41 -9.51
CA SER A 227 -34.36 -10.74 -10.66
C SER A 227 -35.19 -12.03 -10.50
N SER A 228 -34.98 -12.83 -9.46
CA SER A 228 -35.78 -14.04 -9.18
C SER A 228 -37.06 -13.77 -8.37
N SER A 229 -37.35 -12.51 -8.06
CA SER A 229 -38.53 -12.10 -7.30
C SER A 229 -39.25 -10.93 -7.99
N GLU A 230 -39.53 -11.07 -9.28
CA GLU A 230 -40.63 -10.33 -9.91
C GLU A 230 -41.83 -11.27 -10.03
N ASN A 231 -42.48 -11.50 -8.89
CA ASN A 231 -43.92 -11.67 -8.80
C ASN A 231 -44.37 -11.44 -7.35
N GLU A 232 -45.36 -10.56 -7.22
CA GLU A 232 -46.21 -10.25 -6.05
C GLU A 232 -45.70 -9.25 -4.99
N GLU A 233 -46.13 -8.00 -5.22
CA GLU A 233 -46.80 -7.06 -4.30
C GLU A 233 -46.42 -6.97 -2.81
N THR A 234 -46.02 -5.74 -2.46
CA THR A 234 -46.28 -5.03 -1.18
C THR A 234 -45.76 -5.64 0.12
N ALA A 235 -44.70 -5.05 0.67
CA ALA A 235 -44.72 -4.56 2.06
C ALA A 235 -43.45 -3.76 2.42
N THR A 236 -43.71 -2.68 3.13
CA THR A 236 -42.82 -1.69 3.72
C THR A 236 -41.97 -2.26 4.87
N PHE A 237 -40.62 -2.27 4.71
CA PHE A 237 -39.55 -2.20 5.75
C PHE A 237 -39.42 -3.39 6.77
N PRO A 238 -38.25 -3.65 7.41
CA PRO A 238 -37.40 -2.64 8.06
C PRO A 238 -35.85 -2.78 8.02
N GLU A 239 -35.22 -1.60 7.99
CA GLU A 239 -33.80 -1.26 8.27
C GLU A 239 -33.18 -1.87 9.55
N LYS A 240 -33.91 -2.66 10.34
CA LYS A 240 -33.41 -3.25 11.59
C LYS A 240 -32.49 -4.46 11.39
N VAL A 241 -32.64 -5.21 10.30
CA VAL A 241 -31.83 -6.42 10.05
C VAL A 241 -30.42 -6.07 9.55
N VAL A 242 -30.24 -4.89 8.94
CA VAL A 242 -28.94 -4.43 8.42
C VAL A 242 -27.98 -4.05 9.55
N ASN A 243 -28.50 -3.47 10.64
CA ASN A 243 -27.68 -3.03 11.77
C ASN A 243 -27.25 -4.19 12.69
N GLU A 244 -28.03 -5.28 12.75
CA GLU A 244 -27.65 -6.48 13.51
C GLU A 244 -26.53 -7.27 12.82
N GLY A 245 -26.51 -7.32 11.48
CA GLY A 245 -25.41 -7.92 10.71
C GLY A 245 -24.07 -7.18 10.87
N LEU A 246 -24.11 -5.84 10.89
CA LEU A 246 -22.95 -4.96 11.09
C LEU A 246 -22.33 -5.13 12.49
N ASN A 247 -23.16 -5.23 13.54
CA ASN A 247 -22.68 -5.49 14.91
C ASN A 247 -22.22 -6.94 15.11
N GLY A 248 -22.78 -7.89 14.36
CA GLY A 248 -22.31 -9.28 14.31
C GLY A 248 -20.87 -9.38 13.81
N CYS A 249 -20.54 -8.70 12.70
CA CYS A 249 -19.21 -8.74 12.09
C CYS A 249 -18.09 -8.23 13.02
N ARG A 250 -18.36 -7.16 13.80
CA ARG A 250 -17.40 -6.65 14.79
C ARG A 250 -17.09 -7.67 15.90
N LYS A 251 -18.07 -8.51 16.26
CA LYS A 251 -17.89 -9.58 17.26
C LYS A 251 -17.19 -10.80 16.66
N THR A 252 -17.52 -11.19 15.43
CA THR A 252 -16.86 -12.35 14.80
C THR A 252 -15.36 -12.15 14.61
N LEU A 253 -14.93 -10.92 14.29
CA LEU A 253 -13.52 -10.53 14.16
C LEU A 253 -12.74 -10.54 15.49
N THR A 254 -13.42 -10.43 16.63
CA THR A 254 -12.79 -10.34 17.96
C THR A 254 -12.93 -11.62 18.80
N THR A 255 -13.75 -12.58 18.37
CA THR A 255 -14.12 -13.76 19.20
C THR A 255 -13.56 -15.09 18.67
N GLN A 256 -12.73 -15.09 17.63
CA GLN A 256 -11.97 -16.27 17.22
C GLN A 256 -10.51 -16.11 17.66
N SER A 257 -10.32 -16.04 18.98
CA SER A 257 -9.05 -16.17 19.70
C SER A 257 -8.67 -17.64 19.87
#